data_AF-F0Z6J6-F1
#
_entry.id   AF-F0Z6J6-F1
#
_cell.length_a   1.000
_cell.length_b   1.000
_cell.length_c   1.000
_cell.angle_alpha   90.00
_cell.angle_beta   90.00
_cell.angle_gamma   90.00
#
_symmetry.space_group_name_H-M   'P 1'
#
loop_
_entity.id
_entity.type
_entity.pdbx_description
1 polymer ?
#
loop_
_entity_poly.entity_id
_entity_poly.type
_entity_poly.pdbx_seq_one_letter_code
_entity_poly.pdbx_strand_id
1 'polypeptide(L)'
;MNFKEAFLLFTIVLSAISTCYASLNIQQGSTIPNVYTGMSSRQKKDASEAIALIVYSKIFYNNQGTIANYGSIRIDMQGVFTSGGQRFHNIQAQVNGISGKSTVAHVAISEQTMSSKSNEQAFVQRKFRDTMLKSLSSGKSYTITGTPN
;
A
#
# COMPACT_ATOMS: atom_id res chain seq x y z
N MET A 1 49.64 -23.83 -10.32
CA MET A 1 48.33 -23.36 -9.83
C MET A 1 47.43 -24.57 -9.71
N ASN A 2 47.15 -25.02 -8.49
CA ASN A 2 46.44 -26.28 -8.26
C ASN A 2 44.94 -26.09 -8.49
N PHE A 3 44.26 -27.09 -9.06
CA PHE A 3 42.83 -27.05 -9.40
C PHE A 3 41.94 -26.66 -8.21
N LYS A 4 42.42 -26.92 -6.99
CA LYS A 4 41.78 -26.54 -5.71
C LYS A 4 41.82 -25.04 -5.41
N GLU A 5 42.86 -24.33 -5.84
CA GLU A 5 43.00 -22.87 -5.62
C GLU A 5 42.15 -22.08 -6.63
N ALA A 6 42.02 -22.58 -7.86
CA ALA A 6 41.12 -22.01 -8.88
C ALA A 6 39.63 -22.19 -8.52
N PHE A 7 39.28 -23.33 -7.90
CA PHE A 7 37.90 -23.61 -7.50
C PHE A 7 37.45 -22.73 -6.31
N LEU A 8 38.36 -22.45 -5.38
CA LEU A 8 38.09 -21.60 -4.21
C LEU A 8 37.88 -20.12 -4.61
N LEU A 9 38.64 -19.62 -5.59
CA LEU A 9 38.42 -18.26 -6.12
C LEU A 9 37.09 -18.15 -6.86
N PHE A 10 36.66 -19.19 -7.58
CA PHE A 10 35.40 -19.18 -8.31
C PHE A 10 34.17 -19.23 -7.36
N THR A 11 34.31 -19.86 -6.19
CA THR A 11 33.21 -19.91 -5.19
C THR A 11 33.06 -18.59 -4.42
N ILE A 12 34.14 -17.85 -4.19
CA ILE A 12 34.09 -16.54 -3.49
C ILE A 12 33.51 -15.44 -4.40
N VAL A 13 33.71 -15.53 -5.72
CA VAL A 13 33.16 -14.54 -6.67
C VAL A 13 31.65 -14.72 -6.91
N LEU A 14 31.09 -15.93 -6.71
CA LEU A 14 29.64 -16.15 -6.86
C LEU A 14 28.81 -15.82 -5.60
N SER A 15 29.43 -15.66 -4.43
CA SER A 15 28.72 -15.39 -3.17
C SER A 15 28.47 -13.90 -2.87
N ALA A 16 28.83 -12.98 -3.77
CA ALA A 16 28.84 -11.55 -3.48
C ALA A 16 27.86 -10.69 -4.30
N ILE A 17 26.86 -11.27 -4.97
CA ILE A 17 25.78 -10.48 -5.60
C ILE A 17 24.42 -11.12 -5.28
N SER A 18 24.08 -11.17 -3.99
CA SER A 18 22.67 -11.06 -3.59
C SER A 18 22.37 -9.57 -3.44
N THR A 19 22.26 -8.87 -4.57
CA THR A 19 21.51 -7.62 -4.58
C THR A 19 20.05 -8.00 -4.36
N CYS A 20 19.63 -8.06 -3.09
CA CYS A 20 18.20 -8.05 -2.80
C CYS A 20 17.67 -6.72 -3.34
N TYR A 21 17.09 -6.77 -4.55
CA TYR A 21 16.28 -5.69 -5.07
C TYR A 21 15.05 -5.61 -4.18
N ALA A 22 15.16 -4.90 -3.05
CA ALA A 22 14.05 -4.68 -2.14
C ALA A 22 12.99 -3.91 -2.93
N SER A 23 11.92 -4.61 -3.28
CA SER A 23 10.73 -4.07 -3.93
C SER A 23 9.59 -4.08 -2.91
N LEU A 24 8.52 -3.32 -3.18
CA LEU A 24 7.36 -3.25 -2.28
C LEU A 24 6.70 -4.63 -2.14
N ASN A 25 6.52 -5.07 -0.90
CA ASN A 25 5.78 -6.28 -0.55
C ASN A 25 4.32 -5.92 -0.25
N ILE A 26 3.37 -6.63 -0.87
CA ILE A 26 1.94 -6.46 -0.68
C ILE A 26 1.37 -7.74 -0.07
N GLN A 27 0.91 -7.64 1.18
CA GLN A 27 0.31 -8.75 1.90
C GLN A 27 -1.19 -8.55 2.01
N GLN A 28 -1.97 -9.59 1.67
CA GLN A 28 -3.40 -9.63 1.94
C GLN A 28 -3.66 -9.99 3.40
N GLY A 29 -4.54 -9.23 4.04
CA GLY A 29 -5.02 -9.48 5.40
C GLY A 29 -6.42 -10.10 5.44
N SER A 30 -7.08 -9.93 6.58
CA SER A 30 -8.44 -10.42 6.83
C SER A 30 -9.50 -9.59 6.11
N THR A 31 -10.76 -10.04 6.19
CA THR A 31 -11.93 -9.23 5.81
C THR A 31 -11.91 -7.89 6.54
N ILE A 32 -12.28 -6.82 5.84
CA ILE A 32 -12.44 -5.49 6.43
C ILE A 32 -13.56 -5.56 7.49
N PRO A 33 -13.27 -5.24 8.78
CA PRO A 33 -14.23 -5.47 9.88
C PRO A 33 -15.59 -4.77 9.70
N ASN A 34 -15.59 -3.57 9.13
CA ASN A 34 -16.77 -2.72 8.91
C ASN A 34 -17.10 -2.58 7.41
N VAL A 35 -16.90 -3.66 6.64
CA VAL A 35 -17.10 -3.67 5.20
C VAL A 35 -18.54 -3.34 4.78
N TYR A 36 -18.69 -2.43 3.82
CA TYR A 36 -19.95 -2.15 3.14
C TYR A 36 -20.06 -3.02 1.89
N THR A 37 -20.98 -3.99 1.89
CA THR A 37 -21.11 -5.01 0.82
C THR A 37 -22.11 -4.62 -0.27
N GLY A 38 -23.00 -3.66 -0.02
CA GLY A 38 -24.09 -3.27 -0.92
C GLY A 38 -23.74 -2.16 -1.92
N MET A 39 -22.51 -2.15 -2.46
CA MET A 39 -22.10 -1.10 -3.40
C MET A 39 -22.83 -1.22 -4.74
N SER A 40 -23.52 -0.14 -5.14
CA SER A 40 -24.01 0.03 -6.51
C SER A 40 -22.86 0.16 -7.51
N SER A 41 -23.12 -0.09 -8.80
CA SER A 41 -22.13 0.12 -9.86
C SER A 41 -21.59 1.56 -9.89
N ARG A 42 -22.45 2.54 -9.58
CA ARG A 42 -22.05 3.95 -9.45
C ARG A 42 -21.05 4.14 -8.30
N GLN A 43 -21.32 3.60 -7.12
CA GLN A 43 -20.41 3.69 -5.96
C GLN A 43 -19.07 3.01 -6.23
N LYS A 44 -19.06 1.89 -6.97
CA LYS A 44 -17.80 1.23 -7.38
C LYS A 44 -16.98 2.11 -8.31
N LYS A 45 -17.63 2.79 -9.27
CA LYS A 45 -16.98 3.77 -10.13
C LYS A 45 -16.45 4.95 -9.31
N ASP A 46 -17.28 5.57 -8.48
CA ASP A 46 -16.89 6.69 -7.61
C ASP A 46 -15.69 6.32 -6.72
N ALA A 47 -15.63 5.08 -6.23
CA ALA A 47 -14.51 4.61 -5.41
C ALA A 47 -13.21 4.55 -6.21
N SER A 48 -13.24 4.01 -7.43
CA SER A 48 -12.07 4.00 -8.32
C SER A 48 -11.59 5.40 -8.66
N GLU A 49 -12.52 6.35 -8.92
CA GLU A 49 -12.19 7.76 -9.19
C GLU A 49 -11.59 8.44 -7.96
N ALA A 50 -12.17 8.22 -6.77
CA ALA A 50 -11.63 8.74 -5.51
C ALA A 50 -10.21 8.20 -5.23
N ILE A 51 -9.95 6.92 -5.50
CA ILE A 51 -8.63 6.30 -5.37
C ILE A 51 -7.64 6.93 -6.36
N ALA A 52 -8.06 7.23 -7.59
CA ALA A 52 -7.23 7.85 -8.61
C ALA A 52 -6.75 9.28 -8.24
N LEU A 53 -7.48 9.98 -7.37
CA LEU A 53 -7.12 11.31 -6.88
C LEU A 53 -6.03 11.30 -5.78
N ILE A 54 -5.71 10.14 -5.19
CA ILE A 54 -4.75 10.04 -4.08
C ILE A 54 -3.34 10.38 -4.55
N VAL A 55 -2.74 11.44 -4.03
CA VAL A 55 -1.35 11.83 -4.31
C VAL A 55 -0.38 11.33 -3.25
N TYR A 56 0.87 11.10 -3.64
CA TYR A 56 1.92 10.53 -2.79
C TYR A 56 2.05 11.23 -1.42
N SER A 57 2.08 12.56 -1.40
CA SER A 57 2.21 13.34 -0.16
C SER A 57 1.08 13.12 0.84
N LYS A 58 -0.10 12.71 0.37
CA LYS A 58 -1.27 12.43 1.22
C LYS A 58 -1.29 11.01 1.78
N ILE A 59 -0.57 10.08 1.15
CA ILE A 59 -0.44 8.70 1.64
C ILE A 59 0.25 8.66 3.01
N PHE A 60 1.24 9.53 3.21
CA PHE A 60 2.03 9.61 4.44
C PHE A 60 1.65 10.80 5.32
N TYR A 61 0.39 11.24 5.25
CA TYR A 61 -0.07 12.35 6.07
C TYR A 61 -0.25 11.90 7.52
N ASN A 62 0.33 12.64 8.48
CA ASN A 62 0.28 12.29 9.90
C ASN A 62 -1.03 12.68 10.60
N ASN A 63 -1.89 13.45 9.92
CA ASN A 63 -3.15 13.91 10.47
C ASN A 63 -4.29 13.06 9.94
N GLN A 64 -5.25 12.76 10.81
CA GLN A 64 -6.50 12.13 10.40
C GLN A 64 -7.33 13.09 9.53
N GLY A 65 -8.13 12.51 8.64
CA GLY A 65 -9.09 13.25 7.83
C GLY A 65 -9.13 12.80 6.37
N THR A 66 -10.03 13.43 5.61
CA THR A 66 -10.24 13.11 4.20
C THR A 66 -9.07 13.58 3.34
N ILE A 67 -8.46 12.65 2.61
CA ILE A 67 -7.32 12.89 1.72
C ILE A 67 -7.71 12.90 0.23
N ALA A 68 -8.85 12.30 -0.12
CA ALA A 68 -9.47 12.41 -1.43
C ALA A 68 -10.99 12.22 -1.31
N ASN A 69 -11.76 12.83 -2.20
CA ASN A 69 -13.22 12.72 -2.21
C ASN A 69 -13.73 12.79 -3.65
N TYR A 70 -14.60 11.86 -4.02
CA TYR A 70 -15.26 11.86 -5.32
C TYR A 70 -16.66 11.25 -5.21
N GLY A 71 -17.67 12.02 -5.63
CA GLY A 71 -19.06 11.58 -5.64
C GLY A 71 -19.51 11.06 -4.27
N SER A 72 -19.89 9.78 -4.23
CA SER A 72 -20.38 9.11 -3.03
C SER A 72 -19.29 8.50 -2.14
N ILE A 73 -18.01 8.67 -2.46
CA ILE A 73 -16.89 8.04 -1.76
C ILE A 73 -15.88 9.07 -1.27
N ARG A 74 -15.46 8.93 -0.01
CA ARG A 74 -14.28 9.62 0.54
C ARG A 74 -13.17 8.62 0.84
N ILE A 75 -11.93 9.07 0.73
CA ILE A 75 -10.74 8.36 1.18
C ILE A 75 -10.21 9.10 2.40
N ASP A 76 -10.11 8.39 3.52
CA ASP A 76 -9.75 8.97 4.81
C ASP A 76 -8.45 8.36 5.33
N MET A 77 -7.56 9.21 5.82
CA MET A 77 -6.48 8.85 6.72
C MET A 77 -7.07 8.61 8.11
N GLN A 78 -7.03 7.36 8.58
CA GLN A 78 -7.55 6.93 9.88
C GLN A 78 -6.51 7.01 11.01
N GLY A 79 -5.32 7.53 10.69
CA GLY A 79 -4.23 7.75 11.63
C GLY A 79 -3.04 6.83 11.37
N VAL A 80 -2.07 6.91 12.28
CA VAL A 80 -0.81 6.17 12.22
C VAL A 80 -0.76 5.20 13.39
N PHE A 81 -0.30 3.97 13.15
CA PHE A 81 -0.09 2.97 14.20
C PHE A 81 1.29 2.32 14.05
N THR A 82 1.77 1.70 15.13
CA THR A 82 3.05 0.96 15.11
C THR A 82 2.79 -0.53 15.25
N SER A 83 3.44 -1.34 14.42
CA SER A 83 3.41 -2.80 14.51
C SER A 83 4.78 -3.36 14.14
N GLY A 84 5.32 -4.28 14.95
CA GLY A 84 6.65 -4.86 14.71
C GLY A 84 7.79 -3.83 14.63
N GLY A 85 7.69 -2.71 15.36
CA GLY A 85 8.66 -1.62 15.31
C GLY A 85 8.58 -0.72 14.07
N GLN A 86 7.60 -0.94 13.18
CA GLN A 86 7.37 -0.13 11.99
C GLN A 86 6.11 0.70 12.14
N ARG A 87 6.15 1.93 11.62
CA ARG A 87 5.01 2.85 11.57
C ARG A 87 4.22 2.65 10.28
N PHE A 88 2.91 2.63 10.39
CA PHE A 88 1.97 2.41 9.30
C PHE A 88 0.91 3.50 9.26
N HIS A 89 0.60 3.97 8.05
CA HIS A 89 -0.53 4.83 7.79
C HIS A 89 -1.75 3.98 7.42
N ASN A 90 -2.84 4.15 8.16
CA ASN A 90 -4.10 3.44 7.94
C ASN A 90 -5.02 4.28 7.05
N ILE A 91 -5.30 3.81 5.84
CA ILE A 91 -6.12 4.53 4.87
C ILE A 91 -7.33 3.68 4.48
N GLN A 92 -8.50 4.31 4.44
CA GLN A 92 -9.76 3.67 4.12
C GLN A 92 -10.54 4.44 3.06
N ALA A 93 -11.15 3.71 2.12
CA ALA A 93 -12.21 4.26 1.28
C ALA A 93 -13.56 3.99 1.96
N GLN A 94 -14.42 5.00 2.05
CA GLN A 94 -15.68 4.94 2.76
C GLN A 94 -16.83 5.56 1.95
N VAL A 95 -18.01 4.98 2.05
CA VAL A 95 -19.24 5.54 1.47
C VAL A 95 -19.74 6.71 2.30
N ASN A 96 -19.99 7.84 1.64
CA ASN A 96 -20.56 9.04 2.24
C ASN A 96 -22.01 8.83 2.68
N GLY A 97 -22.38 9.38 3.84
CA GLY A 97 -23.74 9.31 4.38
C GLY A 97 -24.15 7.95 4.98
N ILE A 98 -23.29 6.93 4.95
CA ILE A 98 -23.57 5.63 5.58
C ILE A 98 -23.08 5.64 7.03
N SER A 99 -24.02 5.43 7.97
CA SER A 99 -23.70 5.17 9.37
C SER A 99 -23.31 3.71 9.59
N GLY A 100 -22.28 3.47 10.41
CA GLY A 100 -21.81 2.11 10.72
C GLY A 100 -20.85 1.54 9.67
N LYS A 101 -21.23 0.43 9.01
CA LYS A 101 -20.38 -0.28 8.05
C LYS A 101 -20.29 0.48 6.73
N SER A 102 -19.35 1.42 6.64
CA SER A 102 -19.17 2.29 5.46
C SER A 102 -17.90 2.00 4.65
N THR A 103 -16.98 1.18 5.16
CA THR A 103 -15.65 0.99 4.54
C THR A 103 -15.74 0.03 3.37
N VAL A 104 -15.15 0.40 2.24
CA VAL A 104 -15.16 -0.40 1.01
C VAL A 104 -13.77 -0.84 0.58
N ALA A 105 -12.72 -0.14 1.02
CA ALA A 105 -11.32 -0.54 0.84
C ALA A 105 -10.50 -0.11 2.05
N HIS A 106 -9.45 -0.85 2.36
CA HIS A 106 -8.55 -0.60 3.49
C HIS A 106 -7.12 -1.06 3.18
N VAL A 107 -6.18 -0.14 3.32
CA VAL A 107 -4.74 -0.40 3.15
C VAL A 107 -3.98 0.25 4.30
N ALA A 108 -3.06 -0.52 4.90
CA ALA A 108 -2.04 -0.02 5.79
C ALA A 108 -0.69 0.02 5.04
N ILE A 109 -0.03 1.18 4.97
CA ILE A 109 1.26 1.32 4.29
C ILE A 109 2.35 1.78 5.25
N SER A 110 3.48 1.07 5.25
CA SER A 110 4.62 1.33 6.13
C SER A 110 5.40 2.57 5.69
N GLU A 111 5.92 3.34 6.66
CA GLU A 111 6.84 4.47 6.39
C GLU A 111 8.15 4.00 5.71
N GLN A 112 8.50 2.71 5.79
CA GLN A 112 9.64 2.15 5.02
C GLN A 112 9.50 2.29 3.50
N THR A 113 8.27 2.45 3.03
CA THR A 113 7.96 2.62 1.61
C THR A 113 8.19 4.06 1.14
N MET A 114 8.46 5.00 2.05
CA MET A 114 8.71 6.39 1.70
C MET A 114 10.02 6.55 0.93
N SER A 115 10.02 7.47 -0.03
CA SER A 115 11.20 7.88 -0.78
C SER A 115 11.23 9.40 -1.01
N SER A 116 12.44 9.93 -1.17
CA SER A 116 12.72 11.29 -1.62
C SER A 116 12.87 11.41 -3.15
N LYS A 117 12.97 10.29 -3.89
CA LYS A 117 13.15 10.29 -5.35
C LYS A 117 11.80 10.27 -6.08
N SER A 118 11.61 11.17 -7.03
CA SER A 118 10.31 11.36 -7.72
C SER A 118 9.79 10.11 -8.44
N ASN A 119 10.68 9.32 -9.06
CA ASN A 119 10.34 8.06 -9.72
C ASN A 119 9.84 7.00 -8.73
N GLU A 120 10.51 6.86 -7.59
CA GLU A 120 10.13 5.95 -6.51
C GLU A 120 8.80 6.38 -5.87
N GLN A 121 8.59 7.69 -5.67
CA GLN A 121 7.30 8.22 -5.19
C GLN A 121 6.15 7.89 -6.15
N ALA A 122 6.36 8.06 -7.46
CA ALA A 122 5.36 7.71 -8.47
C ALA A 122 5.06 6.20 -8.48
N PHE A 123 6.10 5.37 -8.29
CA PHE A 123 5.95 3.93 -8.16
C PHE A 123 5.13 3.53 -6.93
N VAL A 124 5.46 4.08 -5.75
CA VAL A 124 4.73 3.86 -4.49
C VAL A 124 3.28 4.29 -4.63
N GLN A 125 3.04 5.49 -5.17
CA GLN A 125 1.69 6.01 -5.40
C GLN A 125 0.87 5.07 -6.30
N ARG A 126 1.45 4.59 -7.41
CA ARG A 126 0.79 3.64 -8.31
C ARG A 126 0.47 2.34 -7.58
N LYS A 127 1.44 1.74 -6.89
CA LYS A 127 1.25 0.49 -6.15
C LYS A 127 0.23 0.62 -5.03
N PHE A 128 0.20 1.75 -4.35
CA PHE A 128 -0.81 2.04 -3.33
C PHE A 128 -2.21 2.08 -3.94
N ARG A 129 -2.40 2.82 -5.04
CA ARG A 129 -3.69 2.89 -5.75
C ARG A 129 -4.15 1.52 -6.25
N ASP A 130 -3.26 0.75 -6.86
CA ASP A 130 -3.54 -0.62 -7.31
C ASP A 130 -3.99 -1.52 -6.14
N THR A 131 -3.34 -1.38 -4.98
CA THR A 131 -3.66 -2.16 -3.79
C THR A 131 -4.99 -1.74 -3.17
N MET A 132 -5.32 -0.45 -3.18
CA MET A 132 -6.65 0.05 -2.79
C MET A 132 -7.74 -0.52 -3.71
N LEU A 133 -7.50 -0.59 -5.02
CA LEU A 133 -8.43 -1.22 -5.97
C LEU A 133 -8.58 -2.73 -5.73
N LYS A 134 -7.50 -3.44 -5.37
CA LYS A 134 -7.56 -4.85 -4.95
C LYS A 134 -8.34 -5.05 -3.65
N SER A 135 -8.18 -4.14 -2.70
CA SER A 135 -8.96 -4.12 -1.47
C SER A 135 -10.45 -3.91 -1.75
N LEU A 136 -10.77 -2.96 -2.62
CA LEU A 136 -12.13 -2.66 -3.07
C LEU A 136 -12.81 -3.88 -3.71
N SER A 137 -12.10 -4.62 -4.56
CA SER A 137 -12.68 -5.78 -5.26
C SER A 137 -12.82 -7.01 -4.38
N SER A 138 -11.90 -7.22 -3.43
CA SER A 138 -11.87 -8.43 -2.58
C SER A 138 -12.58 -8.27 -1.24
N GLY A 139 -12.83 -7.04 -0.78
CA GLY A 139 -13.31 -6.75 0.58
C GLY A 139 -12.30 -7.12 1.67
N LYS A 140 -11.02 -7.30 1.32
CA LYS A 140 -9.93 -7.63 2.23
C LYS A 140 -9.06 -6.42 2.53
N SER A 141 -8.51 -6.39 3.73
CA SER A 141 -7.46 -5.43 4.10
C SER A 141 -6.16 -5.82 3.42
N TYR A 142 -5.30 -4.84 3.13
CA TYR A 142 -3.94 -5.11 2.63
C TYR A 142 -2.90 -4.31 3.41
N THR A 143 -1.68 -4.83 3.45
CA THR A 143 -0.53 -4.17 4.03
C THR A 143 0.57 -4.03 2.98
N ILE A 144 1.21 -2.85 2.91
CA ILE A 144 2.33 -2.56 2.01
C ILE A 144 3.57 -2.25 2.83
N THR A 145 4.66 -2.97 2.59
CA THR A 145 5.96 -2.80 3.25
C THR A 145 7.11 -2.87 2.24
N GLY A 146 8.35 -2.73 2.74
CA GLY A 146 9.55 -2.77 1.91
C GLY A 146 9.97 -1.38 1.42
N THR A 147 11.10 -1.35 0.72
CA THR A 147 11.69 -0.12 0.17
C THR A 147 11.34 -0.03 -1.31
N PRO A 148 11.03 1.15 -1.86
CA PRO A 148 10.84 1.31 -3.29
C PRO A 148 12.19 1.25 -4.03
N ASN A 149 12.18 0.71 -5.25
CA ASN A 149 13.33 0.64 -6.15
C ASN A 149 12.94 0.81 -7.62
#